data_AF-A0A521I7C4-F1
#
_entry.id   AF-A0A521I7C4-F1
#
_cell.length_a   1.000
_cell.length_b   1.000
_cell.length_c   1.000
_cell.angle_alpha   90.00
_cell.angle_beta   90.00
_cell.angle_gamma   90.00
#
_symmetry.space_group_name_H-M   'P 1'
#
loop_
_entity.id
_entity.type
_entity.pdbx_description
1 polymer ?
#
loop_
_entity_poly.entity_id
_entity_poly.type
_entity_poly.pdbx_seq_one_letter_code
_entity_poly.pdbx_strand_id
1 'polypeptide(L)'
;MTPAVIAKAEKTKRKFLKEFGDDSGTEFIVTGSDIPELDRMGVRNLGVERASGRDGTPVNLESDPKAVVIGNIRMGFGHYRISIAMASAARSLGYHPWLFDLHSFKETTGGKIIAKQNSLYSLGSRLSQQYALFNKLYWEPLNSEGFRKLSYNAVDQKTAELMATPCALLPRDIPYVATHVWPSQAAIHAGMTHVVNAIPDNWPMALHLSEGAIHTVQTPSSWFGYKTLNGMCADRILKPMDDGSLVYTGHYIDHELVSNLEQDTAARIARLSSNSTKRVLLTVGGAGAQKELFAALINSMLPLVEKNKVALFINVGDHQSVFESLKNEIPALSRANVHANDWDETVSFADQALRGDVQGIHLFWNKSIFSAVYATNLLMRASDLLITKPSELAFYPVPKLHIKRIGGHEAWGAIRSAEVGDGTIECPSTPQALNMLDLLLNGTEALTLMNESILTAAKSGIYSGAYRAVELAVAGRA
;
A
#
# COMPACT_ATOMS: atom_id res chain seq x y z
N MET A 1 -20.01 23.92 2.03
CA MET A 1 -18.80 24.20 2.84
C MET A 1 -18.90 25.61 3.43
N THR A 2 -18.32 25.92 4.60
CA THR A 2 -18.40 27.28 5.16
C THR A 2 -17.45 28.24 4.43
N PRO A 3 -17.76 29.56 4.35
CA PRO A 3 -16.87 30.55 3.72
C PRO A 3 -15.45 30.56 4.29
N ALA A 4 -15.31 30.34 5.61
CA ALA A 4 -14.00 30.29 6.27
C ALA A 4 -13.14 29.11 5.80
N VAL A 5 -13.74 27.93 5.57
CA VAL A 5 -13.02 26.77 5.05
C VAL A 5 -12.62 26.99 3.60
N ILE A 6 -13.49 27.58 2.77
CA ILE A 6 -13.18 27.92 1.39
C ILE A 6 -12.00 28.91 1.34
N ALA A 7 -12.08 30.00 2.11
CA ALA A 7 -11.00 30.98 2.19
C ALA A 7 -9.66 30.37 2.67
N LYS A 8 -9.71 29.41 3.60
CA LYS A 8 -8.53 28.65 4.04
C LYS A 8 -7.95 27.80 2.91
N ALA A 9 -8.79 27.05 2.19
CA ALA A 9 -8.37 26.21 1.07
C ALA A 9 -7.70 27.03 -0.04
N GLU A 10 -8.31 28.15 -0.44
CA GLU A 10 -7.73 29.06 -1.42
C GLU A 10 -6.42 29.70 -0.94
N LYS A 11 -6.35 30.09 0.35
CA LYS A 11 -5.12 30.62 0.93
C LYS A 11 -3.99 29.60 0.89
N THR A 12 -4.28 28.32 1.14
CA THR A 12 -3.30 27.23 1.04
C THR A 12 -2.84 27.05 -0.42
N LYS A 13 -3.76 27.02 -1.39
CA LYS A 13 -3.39 26.97 -2.81
C LYS A 13 -2.46 28.13 -3.20
N ARG A 14 -2.82 29.38 -2.84
CA ARG A 14 -1.99 30.58 -3.10
C ARG A 14 -0.61 30.48 -2.44
N LYS A 15 -0.52 29.90 -1.25
CA LYS A 15 0.76 29.68 -0.56
C LYS A 15 1.64 28.74 -1.36
N PHE A 16 1.11 27.61 -1.84
CA PHE A 16 1.89 26.66 -2.64
C PHE A 16 2.29 27.22 -4.00
N LEU A 17 1.41 27.98 -4.66
CA LEU A 17 1.76 28.72 -5.87
C LEU A 17 2.94 29.69 -5.65
N LYS A 18 2.91 30.44 -4.54
CA LYS A 18 4.02 31.34 -4.19
C LYS A 18 5.32 30.59 -3.92
N GLU A 19 5.24 29.39 -3.34
CA GLU A 19 6.41 28.60 -2.96
C GLU A 19 7.02 27.82 -4.12
N PHE A 20 6.20 27.23 -4.99
CA PHE A 20 6.64 26.27 -6.01
C PHE A 20 6.43 26.71 -7.46
N GLY A 21 5.72 27.83 -7.68
CA GLY A 21 5.36 28.35 -8.99
C GLY A 21 4.07 27.76 -9.54
N ASP A 22 3.66 28.28 -10.70
CA ASP A 22 2.53 27.79 -11.49
C ASP A 22 3.08 27.17 -12.78
N ASP A 23 2.74 25.91 -13.03
CA ASP A 23 3.20 25.16 -14.20
C ASP A 23 2.10 24.95 -15.26
N SER A 24 0.90 25.52 -15.07
CA SER A 24 -0.24 25.35 -15.98
C SER A 24 0.01 25.84 -17.41
N GLY A 25 0.95 26.76 -17.60
CA GLY A 25 1.40 27.23 -18.92
C GLY A 25 2.69 26.59 -19.42
N THR A 26 3.24 25.58 -18.72
CA THR A 26 4.47 24.89 -19.13
C THR A 26 4.14 23.74 -20.07
N GLU A 27 4.85 23.65 -21.20
CA GLU A 27 4.73 22.52 -22.12
C GLU A 27 5.50 21.30 -21.60
N PHE A 28 4.76 20.25 -21.29
CA PHE A 28 5.28 18.95 -20.90
C PHE A 28 4.91 17.88 -21.93
N ILE A 29 5.69 16.80 -21.97
CA ILE A 29 5.40 15.58 -22.72
C ILE A 29 5.34 14.38 -21.77
N VAL A 30 4.58 13.36 -22.17
CA VAL A 30 4.52 12.07 -21.47
C VAL A 30 5.47 11.10 -22.14
N THR A 31 6.41 10.53 -21.38
CA THR A 31 7.38 9.53 -21.84
C THR A 31 7.06 8.17 -21.23
N GLY A 32 7.61 7.11 -21.81
CA GLY A 32 7.42 5.73 -21.34
C GLY A 32 8.75 5.06 -21.07
N SER A 33 8.82 4.32 -19.97
CA SER A 33 9.97 3.48 -19.65
C SER A 33 9.50 2.14 -19.11
N ASP A 34 10.33 1.12 -19.29
CA ASP A 34 10.07 -0.19 -18.69
C ASP A 34 10.42 -0.16 -17.20
N ILE A 35 9.87 -1.11 -16.43
CA ILE A 35 10.17 -1.31 -15.02
C ILE A 35 10.68 -2.74 -14.88
N PRO A 36 12.00 -2.98 -15.01
CA PRO A 36 12.57 -4.32 -15.01
C PRO A 36 12.11 -5.18 -13.83
N GLU A 37 11.93 -4.55 -12.67
CA GLU A 37 11.47 -5.19 -11.43
C GLU A 37 10.05 -5.78 -11.54
N LEU A 38 9.23 -5.24 -12.43
CA LEU A 38 7.82 -5.61 -12.65
C LEU A 38 7.56 -6.22 -14.03
N ASP A 39 8.62 -6.61 -14.77
CA ASP A 39 8.50 -7.17 -16.13
C ASP A 39 7.60 -8.40 -16.19
N ARG A 40 7.57 -9.23 -15.13
CA ARG A 40 6.68 -10.40 -14.99
C ARG A 40 5.19 -10.02 -15.11
N MET A 41 4.84 -8.79 -14.73
CA MET A 41 3.49 -8.23 -14.81
C MET A 41 3.29 -7.32 -16.03
N GLY A 42 4.31 -7.15 -16.89
CA GLY A 42 4.23 -6.31 -18.10
C GLY A 42 3.85 -4.86 -17.82
N VAL A 43 4.24 -4.34 -16.65
CA VAL A 43 3.90 -2.99 -16.20
C VAL A 43 4.93 -2.00 -16.71
N ARG A 44 4.47 -0.88 -17.27
CA ARG A 44 5.34 0.20 -17.75
C ARG A 44 5.15 1.44 -16.92
N ASN A 45 6.16 2.31 -16.88
CA ASN A 45 6.11 3.58 -16.18
C ASN A 45 5.86 4.72 -17.18
N LEU A 46 5.05 5.69 -16.77
CA LEU A 46 4.91 6.97 -17.45
C LEU A 46 5.74 8.04 -16.74
N GLY A 47 6.55 8.76 -17.52
CA GLY A 47 7.30 9.94 -17.12
C GLY A 47 6.62 11.22 -17.61
N VAL A 48 6.93 12.35 -16.95
CA VAL A 48 6.54 13.69 -17.41
C VAL A 48 7.76 14.59 -17.39
N GLU A 49 8.08 15.14 -18.55
CA GLU A 49 9.30 15.92 -18.82
C GLU A 49 8.97 17.18 -19.62
N ARG A 50 9.77 18.25 -19.48
CA ARG A 50 9.60 19.47 -20.28
C ARG A 50 9.90 19.23 -21.76
N ALA A 51 9.06 19.74 -22.64
CA ALA A 51 9.22 19.59 -24.10
C ALA A 51 10.53 20.19 -24.65
N SER A 52 11.07 21.23 -23.99
CA SER A 52 12.25 21.99 -24.43
C SER A 52 13.61 21.36 -24.07
N GLY A 53 13.67 20.29 -23.28
CA GLY A 53 14.92 19.73 -22.70
C GLY A 53 15.38 18.37 -23.25
N ARG A 54 15.05 18.05 -24.51
CA ARG A 54 14.93 16.67 -25.06
C ARG A 54 16.10 15.70 -24.83
N ASP A 55 15.70 14.46 -24.51
CA ASP A 55 16.17 13.18 -25.08
C ASP A 55 15.04 12.10 -25.17
N GLY A 56 13.87 12.27 -24.53
CA GLY A 56 12.80 11.25 -24.48
C GLY A 56 11.84 11.20 -25.69
N THR A 57 11.31 10.01 -25.99
CA THR A 57 10.28 9.79 -27.02
C THR A 57 8.88 9.81 -26.40
N PRO A 58 7.95 10.66 -26.90
CA PRO A 58 6.57 10.70 -26.39
C PRO A 58 5.82 9.37 -26.57
N VAL A 59 5.03 8.99 -25.56
CA VAL A 59 4.11 7.84 -25.66
C VAL A 59 2.76 8.33 -26.16
N ASN A 60 2.21 7.62 -27.16
CA ASN A 60 0.85 7.85 -27.64
C ASN A 60 -0.12 6.82 -27.03
N LEU A 61 -0.70 7.15 -25.87
CA LEU A 61 -1.67 6.28 -25.20
C LEU A 61 -3.02 6.19 -25.94
N GLU A 62 -3.39 7.18 -26.77
CA GLU A 62 -4.63 7.12 -27.57
C GLU A 62 -4.60 5.97 -28.59
N SER A 63 -3.41 5.61 -29.06
CA SER A 63 -3.23 4.49 -30.00
C SER A 63 -3.35 3.11 -29.37
N ASP A 64 -3.38 3.01 -28.04
CA ASP A 64 -3.46 1.75 -27.31
C ASP A 64 -4.85 1.58 -26.65
N PRO A 65 -5.78 0.86 -27.31
CA PRO A 65 -7.12 0.63 -26.77
C PRO A 65 -7.12 -0.25 -25.52
N LYS A 66 -5.99 -0.83 -25.14
CA LYS A 66 -5.84 -1.64 -23.93
C LYS A 66 -5.10 -0.91 -22.81
N ALA A 67 -4.67 0.34 -23.01
CA ALA A 67 -4.01 1.11 -21.98
C ALA A 67 -4.93 1.36 -20.77
N VAL A 68 -4.41 1.12 -19.56
CA VAL A 68 -5.05 1.49 -18.29
C VAL A 68 -4.00 2.21 -17.44
N VAL A 69 -4.33 3.39 -16.94
CA VAL A 69 -3.41 4.20 -16.15
C VAL A 69 -3.67 4.00 -14.67
N ILE A 70 -2.62 3.71 -13.92
CA ILE A 70 -2.65 3.55 -12.46
C ILE A 70 -1.96 4.75 -11.83
N GLY A 71 -2.76 5.72 -11.39
CA GLY A 71 -2.30 6.95 -10.75
C GLY A 71 -1.88 6.71 -9.31
N ASN A 72 -0.64 7.08 -8.95
CA ASN A 72 -0.10 6.84 -7.62
C ASN A 72 0.72 8.03 -7.10
N ILE A 73 1.09 7.97 -5.82
CA ILE A 73 2.11 8.81 -5.20
C ILE A 73 3.00 7.99 -4.27
N ARG A 74 4.24 8.43 -4.08
CA ARG A 74 5.11 7.91 -3.00
C ARG A 74 4.77 8.55 -1.65
N MET A 75 3.86 7.92 -0.90
CA MET A 75 3.66 8.14 0.54
C MET A 75 3.73 6.81 1.30
N GLY A 76 4.94 6.26 1.44
CA GLY A 76 5.18 4.94 2.02
C GLY A 76 4.94 3.76 1.06
N PHE A 77 5.12 2.54 1.56
CA PHE A 77 5.02 1.31 0.76
C PHE A 77 3.58 0.93 0.39
N GLY A 78 2.59 1.39 1.16
CA GLY A 78 1.20 0.98 1.00
C GLY A 78 0.60 1.35 -0.35
N HIS A 79 0.75 2.60 -0.80
CA HIS A 79 0.17 3.02 -2.08
C HIS A 79 0.83 2.34 -3.28
N TYR A 80 2.15 2.12 -3.22
CA TYR A 80 2.88 1.34 -4.23
C TYR A 80 2.42 -0.12 -4.27
N ARG A 81 2.15 -0.72 -3.11
CA ARG A 81 1.63 -2.08 -3.03
C ARG A 81 0.27 -2.19 -3.71
N ILE A 82 -0.63 -1.23 -3.45
CA ILE A 82 -1.94 -1.19 -4.09
C ILE A 82 -1.81 -0.89 -5.60
N SER A 83 -0.89 0.00 -6.01
CA SER A 83 -0.68 0.27 -7.45
C SER A 83 -0.17 -0.96 -8.20
N ILE A 84 0.73 -1.73 -7.59
CA ILE A 84 1.20 -3.00 -8.15
C ILE A 84 0.03 -4.00 -8.23
N ALA A 85 -0.80 -4.10 -7.20
CA ALA A 85 -1.98 -4.96 -7.22
C ALA A 85 -2.97 -4.60 -8.36
N MET A 86 -3.24 -3.31 -8.56
CA MET A 86 -4.09 -2.84 -9.66
C MET A 86 -3.47 -3.11 -11.03
N ALA A 87 -2.18 -2.85 -11.19
CA ALA A 87 -1.46 -3.10 -12.43
C ALA A 87 -1.42 -4.59 -12.78
N SER A 88 -1.14 -5.43 -11.79
CA SER A 88 -1.17 -6.90 -11.91
C SER A 88 -2.56 -7.41 -12.32
N ALA A 89 -3.62 -6.96 -11.64
CA ALA A 89 -4.99 -7.31 -12.00
C ALA A 89 -5.33 -6.88 -13.43
N ALA A 90 -5.01 -5.64 -13.82
CA ALA A 90 -5.22 -5.13 -15.17
C ALA A 90 -4.49 -5.96 -16.23
N ARG A 91 -3.23 -6.34 -15.99
CA ARG A 91 -2.48 -7.23 -16.88
C ARG A 91 -3.19 -8.57 -17.05
N SER A 92 -3.60 -9.20 -15.95
CA SER A 92 -4.26 -10.51 -16.00
C SER A 92 -5.62 -10.48 -16.69
N LEU A 93 -6.30 -9.33 -16.68
CA LEU A 93 -7.51 -9.05 -17.45
C LEU A 93 -7.23 -8.75 -18.94
N GLY A 94 -5.97 -8.74 -19.38
CA GLY A 94 -5.58 -8.55 -20.77
C GLY A 94 -5.37 -7.10 -21.20
N TYR A 95 -5.24 -6.17 -20.24
CA TYR A 95 -4.92 -4.76 -20.46
C TYR A 95 -3.41 -4.48 -20.37
N HIS A 96 -3.02 -3.26 -20.76
CA HIS A 96 -1.65 -2.75 -20.71
C HIS A 96 -1.54 -1.70 -19.59
N PRO A 97 -1.10 -2.09 -18.38
CA PRO A 97 -1.04 -1.18 -17.25
C PRO A 97 0.15 -0.21 -17.32
N TRP A 98 -0.12 1.05 -17.05
CA TRP A 98 0.85 2.14 -16.98
C TRP A 98 0.84 2.80 -15.61
N LEU A 99 1.96 2.76 -14.88
CA LEU A 99 2.08 3.48 -13.61
C LEU A 99 2.32 4.97 -13.87
N PHE A 100 1.60 5.81 -13.15
CA PHE A 100 1.67 7.26 -13.25
C PHE A 100 1.87 7.86 -11.84
N ASP A 101 3.13 7.98 -11.42
CA ASP A 101 3.49 8.49 -10.09
C ASP A 101 3.70 10.01 -10.12
N LEU A 102 2.72 10.76 -9.61
CA LEU A 102 2.80 12.23 -9.54
C LEU A 102 3.98 12.74 -8.71
N HIS A 103 4.45 11.96 -7.73
CA HIS A 103 5.62 12.34 -6.93
C HIS A 103 6.92 12.31 -7.75
N SER A 104 6.99 11.45 -8.78
CA SER A 104 8.18 11.29 -9.62
C SER A 104 8.42 12.50 -10.55
N PHE A 105 7.39 13.30 -10.82
CA PHE A 105 7.43 14.45 -11.74
C PHE A 105 7.99 15.70 -11.05
N LYS A 106 9.28 15.64 -10.68
CA LYS A 106 9.97 16.64 -9.83
C LYS A 106 9.95 18.07 -10.38
N GLU A 107 9.82 18.23 -11.70
CA GLU A 107 9.79 19.55 -12.34
C GLU A 107 8.44 20.25 -12.19
N THR A 108 7.36 19.48 -12.00
CA THR A 108 5.98 19.98 -11.88
C THR A 108 5.74 20.62 -10.52
N THR A 109 4.82 21.56 -10.45
CA THR A 109 4.35 22.18 -9.21
C THR A 109 3.75 21.10 -8.29
N GLY A 110 2.92 20.21 -8.84
CA GLY A 110 2.33 19.10 -8.11
C GLY A 110 3.36 18.16 -7.46
N GLY A 111 4.36 17.72 -8.22
CA GLY A 111 5.42 16.84 -7.71
C GLY A 111 6.20 17.45 -6.54
N LYS A 112 6.50 18.76 -6.60
CA LYS A 112 7.17 19.50 -5.51
C LYS A 112 6.30 19.59 -4.25
N ILE A 113 5.00 19.86 -4.42
CA ILE A 113 4.04 19.89 -3.30
C ILE A 113 3.99 18.52 -2.63
N ILE A 114 3.84 17.44 -3.42
CA ILE A 114 3.80 16.06 -2.92
C ILE A 114 5.08 15.73 -2.15
N ALA A 115 6.25 16.10 -2.69
CA ALA A 115 7.53 15.89 -2.03
C ALA A 115 7.63 16.58 -0.67
N LYS A 116 7.17 17.83 -0.57
CA LYS A 116 7.11 18.56 0.70
C LYS A 116 6.16 17.89 1.70
N GLN A 117 4.96 17.51 1.27
CA GLN A 117 3.99 16.87 2.14
C GLN A 117 4.47 15.51 2.65
N ASN A 118 5.07 14.69 1.77
CA ASN A 118 5.68 13.41 2.15
C ASN A 118 6.81 13.59 3.18
N SER A 119 7.67 14.60 3.02
CA SER A 119 8.73 14.93 3.98
C SER A 119 8.17 15.31 5.35
N LEU A 120 7.11 16.14 5.39
CA LEU A 120 6.43 16.53 6.63
C LEU A 120 5.75 15.35 7.33
N TYR A 121 5.06 14.50 6.57
CA TYR A 121 4.45 13.28 7.12
C TYR A 121 5.51 12.34 7.71
N SER A 122 6.59 12.11 6.96
CA SER A 122 7.72 11.27 7.42
C SER A 122 8.35 11.82 8.69
N LEU A 123 8.52 13.14 8.80
CA LEU A 123 9.02 13.79 10.01
C LEU A 123 8.05 13.59 11.18
N GLY A 124 6.75 13.84 10.98
CA GLY A 124 5.75 13.66 12.02
C GLY A 124 5.66 12.21 12.52
N SER A 125 5.74 11.24 11.62
CA SER A 125 5.76 9.82 11.97
C SER A 125 7.00 9.44 12.79
N ARG A 126 8.17 10.03 12.53
CA ARG A 126 9.36 9.77 13.36
C ARG A 126 9.22 10.41 14.73
N LEU A 127 8.72 11.64 14.80
CA LEU A 127 8.48 12.33 16.07
C LEU A 127 7.45 11.61 16.95
N SER A 128 6.41 11.02 16.37
CA SER A 128 5.41 10.25 17.12
C SER A 128 5.97 8.98 17.74
N GLN A 129 7.00 8.39 17.14
CA GLN A 129 7.68 7.23 17.71
C GLN A 129 8.65 7.63 18.83
N GLN A 130 9.28 8.79 18.73
CA GLN A 130 10.23 9.28 19.73
C GLN A 130 9.56 9.92 20.95
N TYR A 131 8.42 10.59 20.76
CA TYR A 131 7.79 11.42 21.79
C TYR A 131 6.33 11.00 22.03
N ALA A 132 6.11 10.24 23.11
CA ALA A 132 4.79 9.71 23.46
C ALA A 132 3.71 10.80 23.64
N LEU A 133 4.07 11.97 24.19
CA LEU A 133 3.15 13.10 24.33
C LEU A 133 2.78 13.71 22.98
N PHE A 134 3.73 13.86 22.05
CA PHE A 134 3.44 14.33 20.69
C PHE A 134 2.52 13.33 19.98
N ASN A 135 2.76 12.04 20.15
CA ASN A 135 1.90 11.01 19.58
C ASN A 135 0.45 11.12 20.10
N LYS A 136 0.29 11.12 21.42
CA LYS A 136 -1.02 11.14 22.09
C LYS A 136 -1.80 12.44 21.85
N LEU A 137 -1.12 13.59 21.84
CA LEU A 137 -1.78 14.89 21.79
C LEU A 137 -1.97 15.44 20.37
N TYR A 138 -1.13 15.02 19.40
CA TYR A 138 -1.13 15.60 18.05
C TYR A 138 -1.21 14.56 16.94
N TRP A 139 -0.30 13.58 16.91
CA TRP A 139 -0.21 12.64 15.77
C TRP A 139 -1.43 11.73 15.67
N GLU A 140 -1.80 11.07 16.76
CA GLU A 140 -2.95 10.15 16.79
C GLU A 140 -4.28 10.89 16.56
N PRO A 141 -4.60 12.02 17.24
CA PRO A 141 -5.82 12.78 16.97
C PRO A 141 -5.90 13.30 15.52
N LEU A 142 -4.77 13.70 14.93
CA LEU A 142 -4.72 14.12 13.53
C LEU A 142 -5.05 12.96 12.58
N ASN A 143 -4.42 11.80 12.79
CA ASN A 143 -4.55 10.63 11.91
C ASN A 143 -5.89 9.89 12.07
N SER A 144 -6.62 10.10 13.16
CA SER A 144 -7.93 9.48 13.40
C SER A 144 -9.09 10.43 13.11
N GLU A 145 -9.05 11.65 13.64
CA GLU A 145 -10.16 12.60 13.61
C GLU A 145 -9.87 13.86 12.80
N GLY A 146 -8.61 14.24 12.63
CA GLY A 146 -8.22 15.37 11.78
C GLY A 146 -8.50 15.10 10.31
N PHE A 147 -7.95 14.00 9.78
CA PHE A 147 -8.15 13.55 8.40
C PHE A 147 -9.57 13.10 8.08
N ARG A 148 -10.37 12.83 9.11
CA ARG A 148 -11.79 12.48 8.97
C ARG A 148 -12.66 13.63 8.45
N LYS A 149 -12.24 14.88 8.65
CA LYS A 149 -13.09 16.06 8.40
C LYS A 149 -13.14 16.46 6.93
N LEU A 150 -14.34 16.73 6.40
CA LEU A 150 -14.53 17.32 5.06
C LEU A 150 -13.81 18.67 4.92
N SER A 151 -13.69 19.43 6.00
CA SER A 151 -12.94 20.70 5.97
C SER A 151 -11.44 20.50 5.73
N TYR A 152 -10.88 19.35 6.10
CA TYR A 152 -9.51 18.99 5.77
C TYR A 152 -9.42 18.66 4.28
N ASN A 153 -10.27 17.74 3.81
CA ASN A 153 -10.32 17.34 2.40
C ASN A 153 -10.56 18.52 1.44
N ALA A 154 -11.36 19.52 1.82
CA ALA A 154 -11.55 20.72 1.01
C ALA A 154 -10.25 21.49 0.73
N VAL A 155 -9.30 21.48 1.67
CA VAL A 155 -7.98 22.10 1.48
C VAL A 155 -7.14 21.26 0.51
N ASP A 156 -7.19 19.94 0.63
CA ASP A 156 -6.48 19.01 -0.26
C ASP A 156 -7.04 19.08 -1.68
N GLN A 157 -8.37 19.00 -1.84
CA GLN A 157 -9.06 19.13 -3.13
C GLN A 157 -8.66 20.42 -3.84
N LYS A 158 -8.60 21.55 -3.11
CA LYS A 158 -8.18 22.84 -3.71
C LYS A 158 -6.70 22.89 -4.06
N THR A 159 -5.87 22.18 -3.30
CA THR A 159 -4.43 22.07 -3.57
C THR A 159 -4.16 21.14 -4.76
N ALA A 160 -4.96 20.10 -4.95
CA ALA A 160 -4.85 19.15 -6.05
C ALA A 160 -5.09 19.77 -7.43
N GLU A 161 -5.72 20.95 -7.52
CA GLU A 161 -5.75 21.74 -8.76
C GLU A 161 -4.34 22.04 -9.29
N LEU A 162 -3.34 22.15 -8.41
CA LEU A 162 -1.93 22.37 -8.76
C LEU A 162 -1.19 21.07 -9.16
N MET A 163 -1.89 19.94 -9.13
CA MET A 163 -1.38 18.62 -9.51
C MET A 163 -1.99 18.13 -10.82
N ALA A 164 -2.89 18.91 -11.43
CA ALA A 164 -3.65 18.52 -12.62
C ALA A 164 -2.82 18.54 -13.91
N THR A 165 -1.78 19.39 -14.00
CA THR A 165 -0.97 19.59 -15.22
C THR A 165 -0.48 18.27 -15.85
N PRO A 166 0.11 17.32 -15.10
CA PRO A 166 0.47 16.00 -15.64
C PRO A 166 -0.72 15.20 -16.17
N CYS A 167 -1.84 15.20 -15.47
CA CYS A 167 -3.02 14.42 -15.84
C CYS A 167 -3.68 14.95 -17.13
N ALA A 168 -3.58 16.26 -17.38
CA ALA A 168 -4.10 16.89 -18.60
C ALA A 168 -3.38 16.45 -19.89
N LEU A 169 -2.22 15.79 -19.76
CA LEU A 169 -1.48 15.20 -20.88
C LEU A 169 -2.01 13.81 -21.27
N LEU A 170 -2.85 13.20 -20.45
CA LEU A 170 -3.43 11.89 -20.70
C LEU A 170 -4.76 12.02 -21.47
N PRO A 171 -5.16 11.02 -22.26
CA PRO A 171 -6.46 11.05 -22.92
C PRO A 171 -7.59 11.14 -21.90
N ARG A 172 -8.59 11.98 -22.16
CA ARG A 172 -9.64 12.34 -21.19
C ARG A 172 -10.50 11.15 -20.72
N ASP A 173 -10.62 10.15 -21.57
CA ASP A 173 -11.45 8.95 -21.41
C ASP A 173 -10.61 7.68 -21.12
N ILE A 174 -9.29 7.81 -20.94
CA ILE A 174 -8.46 6.67 -20.57
C ILE A 174 -8.91 6.13 -19.19
N PRO A 175 -9.12 4.80 -19.04
CA PRO A 175 -9.40 4.18 -17.76
C PRO A 175 -8.30 4.52 -16.77
N TYR A 176 -8.69 5.14 -15.67
CA TYR A 176 -7.77 5.63 -14.67
C TYR A 176 -8.14 5.11 -13.28
N VAL A 177 -7.24 4.36 -12.66
CA VAL A 177 -7.38 3.89 -11.28
C VAL A 177 -6.36 4.61 -10.40
N ALA A 178 -6.82 5.49 -9.53
CA ALA A 178 -6.00 6.17 -8.55
C ALA A 178 -5.86 5.34 -7.27
N THR A 179 -4.65 5.11 -6.79
CA THR A 179 -4.38 4.38 -5.53
C THR A 179 -4.11 5.31 -4.34
N HIS A 180 -4.38 6.60 -4.55
CA HIS A 180 -4.43 7.64 -3.55
C HIS A 180 -5.37 8.76 -4.03
N VAL A 181 -5.88 9.57 -3.10
CA VAL A 181 -6.84 10.63 -3.40
C VAL A 181 -6.27 11.75 -4.28
N TRP A 182 -5.00 12.16 -4.08
CA TRP A 182 -4.39 13.24 -4.86
C TRP A 182 -4.32 12.94 -6.37
N PRO A 183 -3.84 11.77 -6.83
CA PRO A 183 -3.91 11.43 -8.26
C PRO A 183 -5.34 11.31 -8.78
N SER A 184 -6.32 10.95 -7.94
CA SER A 184 -7.75 10.98 -8.32
C SER A 184 -8.24 12.41 -8.53
N GLN A 185 -8.02 13.29 -7.56
CA GLN A 185 -8.45 14.69 -7.61
C GLN A 185 -7.76 15.45 -8.76
N ALA A 186 -6.46 15.20 -8.97
CA ALA A 186 -5.70 15.76 -10.08
C ALA A 186 -6.29 15.36 -11.44
N ALA A 187 -6.63 14.08 -11.62
CA ALA A 187 -7.28 13.57 -12.82
C ALA A 187 -8.63 14.24 -13.06
N ILE A 188 -9.48 14.36 -12.03
CA ILE A 188 -10.76 15.05 -12.13
C ILE A 188 -10.58 16.53 -12.50
N HIS A 189 -9.65 17.24 -11.86
CA HIS A 189 -9.36 18.65 -12.16
C HIS A 189 -8.78 18.86 -13.56
N ALA A 190 -8.10 17.85 -14.12
CA ALA A 190 -7.68 17.82 -15.51
C ALA A 190 -8.82 17.53 -16.51
N GLY A 191 -10.03 17.26 -16.01
CA GLY A 191 -11.22 17.03 -16.81
C GLY A 191 -11.44 15.58 -17.23
N MET A 192 -10.69 14.62 -16.67
CA MET A 192 -10.87 13.20 -16.94
C MET A 192 -12.27 12.74 -16.54
N THR A 193 -12.83 11.80 -17.32
CA THR A 193 -14.24 11.41 -17.21
C THR A 193 -14.46 10.08 -16.48
N HIS A 194 -13.44 9.22 -16.47
CA HIS A 194 -13.53 7.87 -15.91
C HIS A 194 -12.40 7.62 -14.92
N VAL A 195 -12.61 8.12 -13.70
CA VAL A 195 -11.66 8.01 -12.59
C VAL A 195 -12.24 7.12 -11.50
N VAL A 196 -11.55 6.02 -11.22
CA VAL A 196 -11.79 5.16 -10.06
C VAL A 196 -10.78 5.51 -8.97
N ASN A 197 -11.26 5.85 -7.78
CA ASN A 197 -10.44 6.15 -6.61
C ASN A 197 -10.44 4.97 -5.64
N ALA A 198 -9.35 4.20 -5.63
CA ALA A 198 -9.17 3.05 -4.76
C ALA A 198 -8.74 3.49 -3.36
N ILE A 199 -9.70 3.53 -2.43
CA ILE A 199 -9.45 3.96 -1.04
C ILE A 199 -8.65 2.88 -0.29
N PRO A 200 -7.44 3.20 0.19
CA PRO A 200 -6.52 2.22 0.75
C PRO A 200 -6.84 1.82 2.19
N ASP A 201 -7.54 2.67 2.95
CA ASP A 201 -7.77 2.51 4.38
C ASP A 201 -9.11 1.84 4.69
N ASN A 202 -9.23 1.25 5.89
CA ASN A 202 -10.49 0.71 6.41
C ASN A 202 -11.25 1.68 7.34
N TRP A 203 -10.58 2.75 7.79
CA TRP A 203 -11.19 3.81 8.58
C TRP A 203 -11.73 4.92 7.65
N PRO A 204 -13.06 5.16 7.64
CA PRO A 204 -13.66 6.18 6.78
C PRO A 204 -13.15 7.58 7.12
N MET A 205 -12.28 8.12 6.27
CA MET A 205 -11.72 9.46 6.38
C MET A 205 -12.04 10.28 5.14
N ALA A 206 -12.55 11.51 5.34
CA ALA A 206 -12.79 12.44 4.24
C ALA A 206 -11.53 12.73 3.43
N LEU A 207 -10.33 12.63 4.01
CA LEU A 207 -9.06 12.72 3.29
C LEU A 207 -9.10 11.91 2.00
N HIS A 208 -9.68 10.71 1.98
CA HIS A 208 -9.68 9.84 0.80
C HIS A 208 -10.78 10.15 -0.23
N LEU A 209 -11.62 11.16 -0.02
CA LEU A 209 -12.70 11.50 -0.95
C LEU A 209 -12.21 12.37 -2.12
N SER A 210 -12.63 12.00 -3.32
CA SER A 210 -12.41 12.73 -4.57
C SER A 210 -13.75 12.91 -5.25
N GLU A 211 -14.39 14.07 -5.04
CA GLU A 211 -15.65 14.41 -5.71
C GLU A 211 -15.49 14.31 -7.24
N GLY A 212 -16.42 13.63 -7.91
CA GLY A 212 -16.37 13.32 -9.34
C GLY A 212 -15.83 11.92 -9.70
N ALA A 213 -15.17 11.23 -8.78
CA ALA A 213 -14.69 9.86 -8.99
C ALA A 213 -15.68 8.79 -8.48
N ILE A 214 -15.58 7.58 -9.04
CA ILE A 214 -16.17 6.38 -8.44
C ILE A 214 -15.21 5.88 -7.35
N HIS A 215 -15.67 5.79 -6.11
CA HIS A 215 -14.84 5.34 -5.00
C HIS A 215 -14.95 3.83 -4.85
N THR A 216 -13.83 3.13 -4.67
CA THR A 216 -13.84 1.72 -4.29
C THR A 216 -13.32 1.56 -2.87
N VAL A 217 -13.91 0.62 -2.13
CA VAL A 217 -13.52 0.31 -0.73
C VAL A 217 -13.35 -1.18 -0.52
N GLN A 218 -12.47 -1.52 0.42
CA GLN A 218 -12.06 -2.90 0.66
C GLN A 218 -12.97 -3.68 1.60
N THR A 219 -13.90 -3.03 2.31
CA THR A 219 -14.74 -3.69 3.31
C THR A 219 -16.18 -3.13 3.35
N PRO A 220 -17.14 -3.92 3.87
CA PRO A 220 -18.48 -3.42 4.15
C PRO A 220 -18.51 -2.29 5.19
N SER A 221 -17.67 -2.34 6.23
CA SER A 221 -17.63 -1.29 7.26
C SER A 221 -17.18 0.05 6.68
N SER A 222 -16.16 0.02 5.81
CA SER A 222 -15.75 1.20 5.04
C SER A 222 -16.87 1.69 4.15
N TRP A 223 -17.57 0.79 3.45
CA TRP A 223 -18.69 1.15 2.58
C TRP A 223 -19.77 1.90 3.35
N PHE A 224 -20.26 1.38 4.47
CA PHE A 224 -21.28 2.07 5.27
C PHE A 224 -20.79 3.41 5.81
N GLY A 225 -19.55 3.47 6.30
CA GLY A 225 -19.00 4.70 6.85
C GLY A 225 -18.79 5.81 5.83
N TYR A 226 -18.32 5.46 4.61
CA TYR A 226 -18.21 6.41 3.51
C TYR A 226 -19.58 6.78 2.95
N LYS A 227 -20.47 5.80 2.70
CA LYS A 227 -21.81 6.04 2.16
C LYS A 227 -22.58 7.03 3.00
N THR A 228 -22.43 6.99 4.32
CA THR A 228 -23.10 7.91 5.28
C THR A 228 -22.28 9.16 5.63
N LEU A 229 -21.04 9.28 5.11
CA LEU A 229 -20.09 10.34 5.45
C LEU A 229 -19.89 10.47 6.98
N ASN A 230 -19.85 9.32 7.66
CA ASN A 230 -19.97 9.22 9.11
C ASN A 230 -18.85 9.98 9.84
N GLY A 231 -19.23 10.97 10.66
CA GLY A 231 -18.31 11.79 11.46
C GLY A 231 -17.43 12.76 10.67
N MET A 232 -17.71 12.96 9.37
CA MET A 232 -16.90 13.85 8.53
C MET A 232 -17.29 15.34 8.64
N CYS A 233 -18.40 15.66 9.31
CA CYS A 233 -18.85 17.03 9.59
C CYS A 233 -19.31 17.22 11.04
N ALA A 234 -18.46 16.80 11.99
CA ALA A 234 -18.68 16.96 13.43
C ALA A 234 -20.08 16.46 13.86
N ASP A 235 -20.93 17.35 14.37
CA ASP A 235 -22.27 17.10 14.90
C ASP A 235 -23.37 17.06 13.83
N ARG A 236 -23.05 17.34 12.56
CA ARG A 236 -24.04 17.37 11.48
C ARG A 236 -24.14 16.02 10.78
N ILE A 237 -25.38 15.52 10.69
CA ILE A 237 -25.73 14.40 9.83
C ILE A 237 -25.77 14.90 8.38
N LEU A 238 -25.04 14.24 7.50
CA LEU A 238 -24.95 14.58 6.08
C LEU A 238 -25.88 13.70 5.25
N LYS A 239 -26.24 14.17 4.05
CA LYS A 239 -26.88 13.32 3.05
C LYS A 239 -25.90 12.20 2.66
N PRO A 240 -26.35 10.95 2.54
CA PRO A 240 -25.52 9.88 2.00
C PRO A 240 -24.93 10.24 0.62
N MET A 241 -23.77 9.68 0.31
CA MET A 241 -23.21 9.73 -1.05
C MET A 241 -24.23 9.16 -2.05
N ASP A 242 -24.23 9.65 -3.29
CA ASP A 242 -25.17 9.20 -4.30
C ASP A 242 -24.93 7.71 -4.68
N ASP A 243 -25.91 7.09 -5.33
CA ASP A 243 -25.77 5.71 -5.79
C ASP A 243 -24.77 5.63 -6.94
N GLY A 244 -24.00 4.54 -6.98
CA GLY A 244 -22.92 4.35 -7.96
C GLY A 244 -21.62 5.11 -7.65
N SER A 245 -21.61 6.12 -6.78
CA SER A 245 -20.37 6.87 -6.46
C SER A 245 -19.43 6.13 -5.49
N LEU A 246 -19.86 5.01 -4.90
CA LEU A 246 -19.12 4.20 -3.93
C LEU A 246 -19.45 2.71 -4.10
N VAL A 247 -18.43 1.89 -4.36
CA VAL A 247 -18.56 0.45 -4.62
C VAL A 247 -17.69 -0.35 -3.67
N TYR A 248 -18.27 -1.36 -3.03
CA TYR A 248 -17.51 -2.36 -2.30
C TYR A 248 -16.92 -3.36 -3.30
N THR A 249 -15.59 -3.42 -3.38
CA THR A 249 -14.87 -4.29 -4.32
C THR A 249 -14.17 -5.44 -3.62
N GLY A 250 -13.81 -5.29 -2.35
CA GLY A 250 -13.00 -6.27 -1.62
C GLY A 250 -11.53 -5.87 -1.54
N HIS A 251 -10.70 -6.76 -1.03
CA HIS A 251 -9.31 -6.50 -0.72
C HIS A 251 -8.47 -6.34 -2.00
N TYR A 252 -7.58 -5.34 -2.04
CA TYR A 252 -6.74 -5.04 -3.20
C TYR A 252 -5.49 -5.92 -3.23
N ILE A 253 -5.62 -7.10 -3.82
CA ILE A 253 -4.57 -8.11 -3.92
C ILE A 253 -4.18 -8.32 -5.39
N ASP A 254 -2.89 -8.47 -5.66
CA ASP A 254 -2.35 -8.77 -6.98
C ASP A 254 -2.80 -10.14 -7.50
N HIS A 255 -2.80 -10.30 -8.82
CA HIS A 255 -3.15 -11.55 -9.50
C HIS A 255 -2.29 -12.71 -9.02
N GLU A 256 -0.99 -12.49 -8.83
CA GLU A 256 -0.03 -13.55 -8.50
C GLU A 256 -0.39 -14.20 -7.16
N LEU A 257 -0.79 -13.43 -6.15
CA LEU A 257 -1.27 -13.98 -4.88
C LEU A 257 -2.67 -14.59 -4.98
N VAL A 258 -3.61 -13.96 -5.69
CA VAL A 258 -5.00 -14.46 -5.78
C VAL A 258 -5.07 -15.77 -6.56
N SER A 259 -4.40 -15.85 -7.72
CA SER A 259 -4.44 -17.01 -8.61
C SER A 259 -3.75 -18.24 -8.03
N ASN A 260 -2.79 -18.06 -7.12
CA ASN A 260 -2.07 -19.13 -6.45
C ASN A 260 -2.56 -19.41 -5.03
N LEU A 261 -3.57 -18.67 -4.54
CA LEU A 261 -4.01 -18.70 -3.14
C LEU A 261 -4.29 -20.12 -2.63
N GLU A 262 -5.04 -20.91 -3.40
CA GLU A 262 -5.40 -22.29 -3.00
C GLU A 262 -4.17 -23.19 -2.92
N GLN A 263 -3.27 -23.11 -3.91
CA GLN A 263 -2.03 -23.89 -3.93
C GLN A 263 -1.09 -23.49 -2.78
N ASP A 264 -0.87 -22.20 -2.60
CA ASP A 264 0.03 -21.67 -1.57
C ASP A 264 -0.52 -22.01 -0.16
N THR A 265 -1.85 -21.95 0.02
CA THR A 265 -2.52 -22.35 1.28
C THR A 265 -2.42 -23.85 1.54
N ALA A 266 -2.63 -24.69 0.51
CA ALA A 266 -2.43 -26.13 0.64
C ALA A 266 -0.97 -26.47 1.04
N ALA A 267 0.01 -25.75 0.49
CA ALA A 267 1.41 -25.94 0.85
C ALA A 267 1.70 -25.53 2.31
N ARG A 268 1.08 -24.45 2.81
CA ARG A 268 1.15 -24.05 4.23
C ARG A 268 0.57 -25.14 5.13
N ILE A 269 -0.63 -25.63 4.84
CA ILE A 269 -1.27 -26.71 5.61
C ILE A 269 -0.41 -27.97 5.60
N ALA A 270 0.15 -28.36 4.45
CA ALA A 270 1.04 -29.52 4.37
C ALA A 270 2.26 -29.38 5.29
N ARG A 271 2.92 -28.21 5.30
CA ARG A 271 4.04 -27.93 6.23
C ARG A 271 3.64 -27.99 7.70
N LEU A 272 2.43 -27.50 8.03
CA LEU A 272 1.90 -27.59 9.39
C LEU A 272 1.65 -29.04 9.80
N SER A 273 1.02 -29.84 8.94
CA SER A 273 0.71 -31.25 9.22
C SER A 273 1.94 -32.14 9.31
N SER A 274 2.98 -31.88 8.52
CA SER A 274 4.25 -32.61 8.57
C SER A 274 5.20 -32.10 9.66
N ASN A 275 4.82 -31.03 10.37
CA ASN A 275 5.68 -30.33 11.33
C ASN A 275 7.05 -29.92 10.73
N SER A 276 7.03 -29.55 9.45
CA SER A 276 8.20 -29.03 8.73
C SER A 276 8.59 -27.64 9.22
N THR A 277 9.75 -27.15 8.77
CA THR A 277 10.22 -25.80 9.06
C THR A 277 9.18 -24.75 8.65
N LYS A 278 8.61 -24.04 9.63
CA LYS A 278 7.68 -22.94 9.40
C LYS A 278 8.44 -21.73 8.88
N ARG A 279 7.86 -20.99 7.95
CA ARG A 279 8.49 -19.83 7.32
C ARG A 279 7.81 -18.56 7.79
N VAL A 280 8.57 -17.71 8.48
CA VAL A 280 8.08 -16.45 9.04
C VAL A 280 8.61 -15.30 8.19
N LEU A 281 7.72 -14.51 7.60
CA LEU A 281 8.07 -13.27 6.92
C LEU A 281 7.86 -12.09 7.87
N LEU A 282 8.92 -11.36 8.15
CA LEU A 282 8.94 -10.13 8.91
C LEU A 282 9.13 -8.96 7.96
N THR A 283 8.15 -8.06 7.88
CA THR A 283 8.26 -6.84 7.07
C THR A 283 8.57 -5.66 7.96
N VAL A 284 9.73 -5.04 7.78
CA VAL A 284 10.10 -3.81 8.47
C VAL A 284 9.63 -2.63 7.63
N GLY A 285 8.70 -1.85 8.19
CA GLY A 285 8.12 -0.69 7.50
C GLY A 285 9.13 0.43 7.22
N GLY A 286 8.81 1.30 6.26
CA GLY A 286 9.72 2.29 5.69
C GLY A 286 10.23 3.44 6.59
N ALA A 287 10.05 3.36 7.91
CA ALA A 287 10.65 4.33 8.84
C ALA A 287 11.62 3.66 9.83
N GLY A 288 11.81 2.34 9.75
CA GLY A 288 12.52 1.60 10.79
C GLY A 288 11.84 1.75 12.16
N ALA A 289 10.52 1.92 12.16
CA ALA A 289 9.73 2.04 13.38
C ALA A 289 9.82 0.75 14.19
N GLN A 290 9.73 0.86 15.53
CA GLN A 290 9.60 -0.30 16.42
C GLN A 290 10.80 -1.27 16.36
N LYS A 291 12.02 -0.75 16.22
CA LYS A 291 13.25 -1.58 16.14
C LYS A 291 13.39 -2.53 17.34
N GLU A 292 13.11 -2.05 18.54
CA GLU A 292 13.23 -2.84 19.78
C GLU A 292 12.25 -4.02 19.77
N LEU A 293 11.05 -3.83 19.23
CA LEU A 293 10.07 -4.90 19.03
C LEU A 293 10.56 -5.91 18.00
N PHE A 294 11.10 -5.46 16.87
CA PHE A 294 11.66 -6.36 15.85
C PHE A 294 12.84 -7.17 16.39
N ALA A 295 13.76 -6.53 17.12
CA ALA A 295 14.86 -7.23 17.79
C ALA A 295 14.35 -8.27 18.78
N ALA A 296 13.34 -7.95 19.59
CA ALA A 296 12.75 -8.91 20.52
C ALA A 296 12.11 -10.11 19.80
N LEU A 297 11.33 -9.87 18.75
CA LEU A 297 10.69 -10.91 17.93
C LEU A 297 11.74 -11.82 17.28
N ILE A 298 12.74 -11.23 16.62
CA ILE A 298 13.81 -11.99 15.96
C ILE A 298 14.56 -12.84 16.99
N ASN A 299 15.00 -12.24 18.10
CA ASN A 299 15.72 -12.94 19.16
C ASN A 299 14.92 -14.11 19.74
N SER A 300 13.60 -13.96 19.90
CA SER A 300 12.73 -15.04 20.39
C SER A 300 12.65 -16.23 19.43
N MET A 301 12.82 -16.01 18.12
CA MET A 301 12.77 -17.06 17.10
C MET A 301 14.12 -17.74 16.86
N LEU A 302 15.26 -17.15 17.27
CA LEU A 302 16.59 -17.71 17.02
C LEU A 302 16.77 -19.17 17.50
N PRO A 303 16.29 -19.58 18.69
CA PRO A 303 16.38 -20.97 19.12
C PRO A 303 15.56 -21.93 18.24
N LEU A 304 14.48 -21.46 17.61
CA LEU A 304 13.68 -22.24 16.67
C LEU A 304 14.36 -22.33 15.30
N VAL A 305 15.06 -21.26 14.89
CA VAL A 305 15.89 -21.26 13.68
C VAL A 305 17.03 -22.27 13.80
N GLU A 306 17.73 -22.30 14.94
CA GLU A 306 18.83 -23.26 15.20
C GLU A 306 18.39 -24.72 15.21
N LYS A 307 17.12 -24.97 15.56
CA LYS A 307 16.49 -26.30 15.55
C LYS A 307 15.82 -26.63 14.22
N ASN A 308 16.01 -25.79 13.18
CA ASN A 308 15.33 -25.91 11.89
C ASN A 308 13.79 -25.99 11.99
N LYS A 309 13.21 -25.42 13.03
CA LYS A 309 11.74 -25.33 13.20
C LYS A 309 11.17 -24.07 12.55
N VAL A 310 11.99 -23.03 12.42
CA VAL A 310 11.62 -21.76 11.77
C VAL A 310 12.69 -21.38 10.75
N ALA A 311 12.27 -20.91 9.58
CA ALA A 311 13.07 -20.11 8.67
C ALA A 311 12.55 -18.68 8.68
N LEU A 312 13.45 -17.70 8.74
CA LEU A 312 13.07 -16.31 8.94
C LEU A 312 13.42 -15.49 7.69
N PHE A 313 12.41 -14.89 7.06
CA PHE A 313 12.57 -13.94 5.97
C PHE A 313 12.37 -12.54 6.52
N ILE A 314 13.37 -11.66 6.40
CA ILE A 314 13.31 -10.29 6.89
C ILE A 314 13.42 -9.36 5.70
N ASN A 315 12.34 -8.67 5.33
CA ASN A 315 12.37 -7.64 4.29
C ASN A 315 12.42 -6.25 4.93
N VAL A 316 13.49 -5.51 4.69
CA VAL A 316 13.70 -4.14 5.23
C VAL A 316 13.35 -3.03 4.24
N GLY A 317 12.83 -3.39 3.06
CA GLY A 317 12.47 -2.45 2.01
C GLY A 317 13.69 -1.74 1.40
N ASP A 318 13.55 -0.45 1.10
CA ASP A 318 14.59 0.38 0.46
C ASP A 318 15.46 1.17 1.44
N HIS A 319 15.37 0.88 2.74
CA HIS A 319 16.09 1.61 3.79
C HIS A 319 17.41 0.92 4.18
N GLN A 320 18.50 1.31 3.53
CA GLN A 320 19.83 0.79 3.84
C GLN A 320 20.24 1.04 5.30
N SER A 321 19.87 2.18 5.87
CA SER A 321 20.18 2.48 7.28
C SER A 321 19.49 1.53 8.26
N VAL A 322 18.28 1.05 7.93
CA VAL A 322 17.54 0.08 8.74
C VAL A 322 18.20 -1.29 8.63
N PHE A 323 18.60 -1.68 7.42
CA PHE A 323 19.37 -2.91 7.17
C PHE A 323 20.64 -2.96 8.03
N GLU A 324 21.47 -1.91 8.01
CA GLU A 324 22.70 -1.85 8.81
C GLU A 324 22.42 -1.82 10.32
N SER A 325 21.41 -1.06 10.76
CA SER A 325 21.01 -0.98 12.17
C SER A 325 20.64 -2.35 12.73
N LEU A 326 19.81 -3.11 12.00
CA LEU A 326 19.36 -4.44 12.44
C LEU A 326 20.54 -5.41 12.56
N LYS A 327 21.48 -5.39 11.60
CA LYS A 327 22.68 -6.24 11.64
C LYS A 327 23.56 -5.93 12.86
N ASN A 328 23.66 -4.66 13.23
CA ASN A 328 24.43 -4.23 14.40
C ASN A 328 23.75 -4.58 15.72
N GLU A 329 22.42 -4.43 15.79
CA GLU A 329 21.63 -4.66 17.02
C GLU A 329 21.38 -6.15 17.30
N ILE A 330 21.37 -6.99 16.26
CA ILE A 330 21.06 -8.42 16.37
C ILE A 330 22.28 -9.21 15.85
N PRO A 331 23.22 -9.59 16.73
CA PRO A 331 24.44 -10.28 16.32
C PRO A 331 24.20 -11.55 15.49
N ALA A 332 23.08 -12.24 15.73
CA ALA A 332 22.71 -13.43 14.97
C ALA A 332 22.35 -13.16 13.50
N LEU A 333 22.16 -11.91 13.08
CA LEU A 333 22.00 -11.57 11.66
C LEU A 333 23.34 -11.58 10.89
N SER A 334 24.47 -11.66 11.58
CA SER A 334 25.78 -11.87 10.93
C SER A 334 25.88 -13.20 10.16
N ARG A 335 25.07 -14.20 10.55
CA ARG A 335 24.95 -15.51 9.86
C ARG A 335 23.76 -15.57 8.88
N ALA A 336 23.09 -14.46 8.60
CA ALA A 336 21.98 -14.45 7.65
C ALA A 336 22.50 -14.60 6.21
N ASN A 337 21.75 -15.32 5.38
CA ASN A 337 21.86 -15.25 3.93
C ASN A 337 21.36 -13.87 3.50
N VAL A 338 22.24 -13.06 2.93
CA VAL A 338 21.93 -11.68 2.57
C VAL A 338 21.58 -11.58 1.09
N HIS A 339 20.36 -11.12 0.83
CA HIS A 339 19.80 -10.85 -0.49
C HIS A 339 19.73 -9.33 -0.69
N ALA A 340 20.86 -8.71 -1.08
CA ALA A 340 21.05 -7.27 -1.04
C ALA A 340 21.16 -6.65 -2.44
N ASN A 341 20.08 -5.98 -2.86
CA ASN A 341 19.98 -5.23 -4.11
C ASN A 341 20.33 -6.07 -5.35
N ASP A 342 19.95 -7.33 -5.31
CA ASP A 342 19.99 -8.26 -6.42
C ASP A 342 18.56 -8.79 -6.62
N TRP A 343 17.89 -8.23 -7.64
CA TRP A 343 16.49 -8.52 -7.87
C TRP A 343 16.29 -9.93 -8.44
N ASP A 344 17.13 -10.34 -9.38
CA ASP A 344 17.05 -11.68 -9.99
C ASP A 344 17.30 -12.77 -8.95
N GLU A 345 18.25 -12.55 -8.04
CA GLU A 345 18.49 -13.45 -6.93
C GLU A 345 17.30 -13.48 -5.95
N THR A 346 16.71 -12.33 -5.61
CA THR A 346 15.50 -12.27 -4.77
C THR A 346 14.34 -13.05 -5.39
N VAL A 347 14.11 -12.89 -6.70
CA VAL A 347 13.07 -13.62 -7.45
C VAL A 347 13.39 -15.11 -7.48
N SER A 348 14.63 -15.49 -7.78
CA SER A 348 15.08 -16.88 -7.81
C SER A 348 14.90 -17.56 -6.46
N PHE A 349 15.27 -16.89 -5.37
CA PHE A 349 15.03 -17.38 -4.01
C PHE A 349 13.54 -17.60 -3.75
N ALA A 350 12.70 -16.60 -4.06
CA ALA A 350 11.26 -16.70 -3.83
C ALA A 350 10.63 -17.86 -4.61
N ASP A 351 11.00 -18.05 -5.88
CA ASP A 351 10.51 -19.16 -6.71
C ASP A 351 11.00 -20.52 -6.20
N GLN A 352 12.25 -20.63 -5.74
CA GLN A 352 12.79 -21.85 -5.12
C GLN A 352 12.09 -22.18 -3.79
N ALA A 353 11.83 -21.17 -2.96
CA ALA A 353 11.17 -21.32 -1.68
C ALA A 353 9.75 -21.90 -1.81
N LEU A 354 9.08 -21.75 -2.95
CA LEU A 354 7.76 -22.37 -3.18
C LEU A 354 7.79 -23.90 -3.11
N ARG A 355 8.92 -24.54 -3.47
CA ARG A 355 9.02 -26.00 -3.62
C ARG A 355 10.07 -26.65 -2.75
N GLY A 356 11.13 -25.93 -2.40
CA GLY A 356 12.26 -26.45 -1.63
C GLY A 356 12.11 -26.22 -0.13
N ASP A 357 12.88 -26.97 0.65
CA ASP A 357 13.07 -26.67 2.07
C ASP A 357 13.88 -25.38 2.21
N VAL A 358 13.55 -24.59 3.23
CA VAL A 358 14.24 -23.34 3.54
C VAL A 358 14.58 -23.33 5.02
N GLN A 359 15.80 -22.95 5.36
CA GLN A 359 16.32 -22.95 6.72
C GLN A 359 17.16 -21.69 6.97
N GLY A 360 17.33 -21.34 8.23
CA GLY A 360 18.15 -20.19 8.61
C GLY A 360 17.43 -18.86 8.49
N ILE A 361 18.23 -17.79 8.35
CA ILE A 361 17.76 -16.41 8.29
C ILE A 361 18.11 -15.85 6.92
N HIS A 362 17.14 -15.23 6.25
CA HIS A 362 17.28 -14.59 4.96
C HIS A 362 16.91 -13.11 5.09
N LEU A 363 17.86 -12.22 4.78
CA LEU A 363 17.72 -10.78 4.96
C LEU A 363 17.69 -10.10 3.59
N PHE A 364 16.57 -9.46 3.27
CA PHE A 364 16.30 -8.81 1.99
C PHE A 364 16.37 -7.29 2.14
N TRP A 365 17.13 -6.65 1.25
CA TRP A 365 17.17 -5.20 1.07
C TRP A 365 17.26 -4.90 -0.41
N ASN A 366 16.52 -3.91 -0.89
CA ASN A 366 16.55 -3.51 -2.30
C ASN A 366 16.48 -2.00 -2.45
N LYS A 367 17.39 -1.38 -3.22
CA LYS A 367 17.41 0.08 -3.41
C LYS A 367 16.19 0.57 -4.19
N SER A 368 15.71 -0.23 -5.15
CA SER A 368 14.51 0.08 -5.91
C SER A 368 13.27 -0.05 -5.05
N ILE A 369 12.41 0.97 -5.04
CA ILE A 369 11.14 0.95 -4.32
C ILE A 369 10.23 -0.18 -4.83
N PHE A 370 10.30 -0.49 -6.13
CA PHE A 370 9.50 -1.55 -6.74
C PHE A 370 9.93 -2.91 -6.20
N SER A 371 11.22 -3.24 -6.24
CA SER A 371 11.76 -4.47 -5.63
C SER A 371 11.48 -4.53 -4.13
N ALA A 372 11.68 -3.43 -3.40
CA ALA A 372 11.45 -3.36 -1.96
C ALA A 372 10.00 -3.74 -1.57
N VAL A 373 9.02 -3.23 -2.32
CA VAL A 373 7.61 -3.50 -2.09
C VAL A 373 7.21 -4.89 -2.60
N TYR A 374 7.62 -5.24 -3.82
CA TYR A 374 7.18 -6.47 -4.48
C TYR A 374 7.85 -7.74 -3.94
N ALA A 375 9.08 -7.64 -3.40
CA ALA A 375 9.73 -8.74 -2.69
C ALA A 375 8.83 -9.32 -1.59
N THR A 376 8.10 -8.47 -0.84
CA THR A 376 7.15 -8.94 0.16
C THR A 376 6.07 -9.85 -0.45
N ASN A 377 5.52 -9.52 -1.62
CA ASN A 377 4.47 -10.32 -2.25
C ASN A 377 5.02 -11.66 -2.73
N LEU A 378 6.19 -11.66 -3.36
CA LEU A 378 6.85 -12.89 -3.81
C LEU A 378 7.17 -13.83 -2.63
N LEU A 379 7.76 -13.29 -1.56
CA LEU A 379 8.10 -14.06 -0.36
C LEU A 379 6.86 -14.56 0.40
N MET A 380 5.77 -13.80 0.38
CA MET A 380 4.53 -14.13 1.08
C MET A 380 3.92 -15.46 0.61
N ARG A 381 4.04 -15.77 -0.69
CA ARG A 381 3.56 -17.04 -1.27
C ARG A 381 4.16 -18.25 -0.59
N ALA A 382 5.46 -18.19 -0.29
CA ALA A 382 6.19 -19.26 0.38
C ALA A 382 6.06 -19.22 1.92
N SER A 383 5.48 -18.17 2.51
CA SER A 383 5.48 -17.93 3.96
C SER A 383 4.27 -18.55 4.66
N ASP A 384 4.46 -19.01 5.90
CA ASP A 384 3.42 -19.58 6.76
C ASP A 384 2.83 -18.56 7.73
N LEU A 385 3.60 -17.51 8.06
CA LEU A 385 3.18 -16.42 8.95
C LEU A 385 3.82 -15.11 8.49
N LEU A 386 3.01 -14.06 8.36
CA LEU A 386 3.45 -12.69 8.16
C LEU A 386 3.36 -11.92 9.48
N ILE A 387 4.47 -11.34 9.92
CA ILE A 387 4.50 -10.39 11.04
C ILE A 387 4.52 -8.98 10.46
N THR A 388 3.46 -8.21 10.74
CA THR A 388 3.29 -6.88 10.15
C THR A 388 2.42 -5.97 11.00
N LYS A 389 2.50 -4.66 10.76
CA LYS A 389 1.55 -3.70 11.31
C LYS A 389 0.22 -3.82 10.55
N PRO A 390 -0.93 -3.51 11.17
CA PRO A 390 -2.24 -3.75 10.57
C PRO A 390 -2.68 -2.71 9.52
N SER A 391 -1.78 -2.33 8.62
CA SER A 391 -2.05 -1.39 7.53
C SER A 391 -2.45 -2.12 6.24
N GLU A 392 -1.86 -1.80 5.08
CA GLU A 392 -2.16 -2.41 3.79
C GLU A 392 -2.01 -3.93 3.78
N LEU A 393 -1.07 -4.48 4.57
CA LEU A 393 -0.82 -5.92 4.62
C LEU A 393 -1.88 -6.67 5.44
N ALA A 394 -2.75 -5.97 6.18
CA ALA A 394 -3.85 -6.60 6.90
C ALA A 394 -4.88 -7.27 5.97
N PHE A 395 -4.91 -6.87 4.69
CA PHE A 395 -5.87 -7.39 3.72
C PHE A 395 -5.37 -8.63 2.97
N TYR A 396 -4.09 -8.98 3.10
CA TYR A 396 -3.43 -10.00 2.28
C TYR A 396 -3.73 -11.44 2.74
N PRO A 397 -3.93 -12.40 1.81
CA PRO A 397 -4.37 -13.77 2.13
C PRO A 397 -3.21 -14.68 2.62
N VAL A 398 -2.64 -14.32 3.76
CA VAL A 398 -1.62 -15.08 4.49
C VAL A 398 -1.94 -15.05 5.98
N PRO A 399 -1.66 -16.08 6.79
CA PRO A 399 -1.78 -15.96 8.25
C PRO A 399 -0.93 -14.81 8.79
N LYS A 400 -1.50 -13.96 9.66
CA LYS A 400 -0.85 -12.72 10.13
C LYS A 400 -0.78 -12.60 11.64
N LEU A 401 0.37 -12.19 12.15
CA LEU A 401 0.51 -11.61 13.49
C LEU A 401 0.54 -10.09 13.37
N HIS A 402 -0.45 -9.42 13.94
CA HIS A 402 -0.55 -7.96 13.93
C HIS A 402 0.19 -7.36 15.12
N ILE A 403 1.32 -6.70 14.84
CA ILE A 403 2.03 -5.90 15.83
C ILE A 403 1.38 -4.52 16.01
N LYS A 404 1.78 -3.83 17.08
CA LYS A 404 1.29 -2.47 17.40
C LYS A 404 1.33 -1.56 16.17
N ARG A 405 0.21 -0.87 15.92
CA ARG A 405 0.06 0.13 14.85
C ARG A 405 0.86 1.40 15.09
N ILE A 406 1.06 2.17 14.01
CA ILE A 406 1.65 3.51 14.03
C ILE A 406 0.55 4.57 13.93
N GLY A 407 -0.42 4.36 13.04
CA GLY A 407 -1.57 5.24 12.84
C GLY A 407 -2.81 4.72 13.57
N GLY A 408 -3.62 5.61 14.15
CA GLY A 408 -4.86 5.21 14.82
C GLY A 408 -5.86 4.52 13.89
N HIS A 409 -5.90 4.90 12.61
CA HIS A 409 -6.75 4.30 11.58
C HIS A 409 -6.42 2.82 11.30
N GLU A 410 -5.16 2.41 11.44
CA GLU A 410 -4.69 1.04 11.16
C GLU A 410 -5.33 0.00 12.10
N ALA A 411 -5.90 0.42 13.23
CA ALA A 411 -6.66 -0.47 14.13
C ALA A 411 -7.75 -1.27 13.39
N TRP A 412 -8.38 -0.62 12.41
CA TRP A 412 -9.48 -1.20 11.63
C TRP A 412 -9.01 -2.27 10.65
N GLY A 413 -7.73 -2.26 10.26
CA GLY A 413 -7.13 -3.34 9.51
C GLY A 413 -6.99 -4.61 10.36
N ALA A 414 -6.52 -4.48 11.62
CA ALA A 414 -6.39 -5.59 12.55
C ALA A 414 -7.74 -6.22 12.85
N ILE A 415 -8.74 -5.39 13.15
CA ILE A 415 -10.12 -5.84 13.41
C ILE A 415 -10.65 -6.59 12.19
N ARG A 416 -10.50 -6.03 10.98
CA ARG A 416 -10.98 -6.71 9.77
C ARG A 416 -10.30 -8.06 9.56
N SER A 417 -8.98 -8.13 9.72
CA SER A 417 -8.23 -9.37 9.55
C SER A 417 -8.62 -10.44 10.58
N ALA A 418 -8.82 -10.04 11.84
CA ALA A 418 -9.30 -10.94 12.88
C ALA A 418 -10.72 -11.46 12.61
N GLU A 419 -11.64 -10.61 12.14
CA GLU A 419 -13.01 -11.02 11.79
C GLU A 419 -13.08 -11.87 10.51
N VAL A 420 -12.16 -11.66 9.55
CA VAL A 420 -11.98 -12.59 8.42
C VAL A 420 -11.39 -13.93 8.90
N GLY A 421 -10.70 -13.93 10.04
CA GLY A 421 -10.05 -15.11 10.63
C GLY A 421 -8.63 -15.35 10.10
N ASP A 422 -8.09 -14.45 9.27
CA ASP A 422 -6.78 -14.64 8.61
C ASP A 422 -5.61 -13.92 9.31
N GLY A 423 -5.86 -13.36 10.48
CA GLY A 423 -4.84 -12.73 11.33
C GLY A 423 -5.26 -12.62 12.78
N THR A 424 -4.30 -12.31 13.65
CA THR A 424 -4.54 -12.15 15.08
C THR A 424 -5.27 -10.84 15.40
N ILE A 425 -5.78 -10.71 16.62
CA ILE A 425 -6.00 -9.36 17.17
C ILE A 425 -4.68 -8.57 17.22
N GLU A 426 -4.76 -7.24 17.24
CA GLU A 426 -3.58 -6.39 17.40
C GLU A 426 -2.89 -6.66 18.75
N CYS A 427 -1.56 -6.80 18.72
CA CYS A 427 -0.72 -6.91 19.91
C CYS A 427 -0.08 -5.54 20.23
N PRO A 428 -0.61 -4.76 21.20
CA PRO A 428 -0.18 -3.38 21.43
C PRO A 428 1.15 -3.26 22.20
N SER A 429 1.73 -4.38 22.66
CA SER A 429 2.99 -4.41 23.40
C SER A 429 3.89 -5.58 22.99
N THR A 430 5.19 -5.46 23.24
CA THR A 430 6.17 -6.52 22.97
C THR A 430 5.85 -7.83 23.68
N PRO A 431 5.52 -7.86 24.99
CA PRO A 431 5.17 -9.13 25.65
C PRO A 431 3.97 -9.83 25.03
N GLN A 432 2.94 -9.07 24.61
CA GLN A 432 1.76 -9.64 23.95
C GLN A 432 2.11 -10.19 22.56
N ALA A 433 2.93 -9.47 21.79
CA ALA A 433 3.38 -9.93 20.49
C ALA A 433 4.22 -11.22 20.60
N LEU A 434 5.11 -11.31 21.60
CA LEU A 434 5.90 -12.52 21.88
C LEU A 434 5.02 -13.69 22.31
N ASN A 435 4.05 -13.47 23.18
CA ASN A 435 3.10 -14.51 23.61
C ASN A 435 2.25 -15.03 22.45
N MET A 436 1.77 -14.13 21.59
CA MET A 436 1.01 -14.52 20.39
C MET A 436 1.89 -15.26 19.39
N LEU A 437 3.14 -14.84 19.21
CA LEU A 437 4.10 -15.53 18.36
C LEU A 437 4.37 -16.96 18.87
N ASP A 438 4.51 -17.13 20.18
CA ASP A 438 4.69 -18.44 20.81
C ASP A 438 3.51 -19.38 20.50
N LEU A 439 2.27 -18.90 20.67
CA LEU A 439 1.05 -19.63 20.32
C LEU A 439 1.05 -20.07 18.84
N LEU A 440 1.43 -19.17 17.93
CA LEU A 440 1.43 -19.44 16.49
C LEU A 440 2.52 -20.43 16.05
N LEU A 441 3.68 -20.42 16.71
CA LEU A 441 4.83 -21.23 16.29
C LEU A 441 4.92 -22.60 16.98
N ASN A 442 4.50 -22.68 18.24
CA ASN A 442 4.55 -23.92 19.04
C ASN A 442 3.33 -24.83 18.84
N GLY A 443 2.25 -24.32 18.25
CA GLY A 443 1.08 -25.09 17.83
C GLY A 443 0.89 -25.09 16.31
N THR A 444 -0.12 -25.83 15.86
CA THR A 444 -0.61 -25.79 14.47
C THR A 444 -2.05 -25.31 14.36
N GLU A 445 -2.82 -25.37 15.44
CA GLU A 445 -4.25 -25.05 15.48
C GLU A 445 -4.55 -23.63 14.96
N ALA A 446 -3.89 -22.61 15.50
CA ALA A 446 -4.13 -21.22 15.12
C ALA A 446 -3.80 -20.95 13.64
N LEU A 447 -2.67 -21.45 13.14
CA LEU A 447 -2.31 -21.29 11.72
C LEU A 447 -3.20 -22.12 10.79
N THR A 448 -3.70 -23.26 11.24
CA THR A 448 -4.67 -24.08 10.47
C THR A 448 -5.99 -23.32 10.31
N LEU A 449 -6.53 -22.79 11.41
CA LEU A 449 -7.73 -21.95 11.40
C LEU A 449 -7.59 -20.76 10.45
N MET A 450 -6.44 -20.07 10.47
CA MET A 450 -6.20 -18.94 9.57
C MET A 450 -6.18 -19.34 8.10
N ASN A 451 -5.55 -20.47 7.76
CA ASN A 451 -5.52 -20.99 6.39
C ASN A 451 -6.92 -21.43 5.90
N GLU A 452 -7.71 -22.09 6.74
CA GLU A 452 -9.11 -22.45 6.42
C GLU A 452 -10.00 -21.21 6.22
N SER A 453 -9.77 -20.18 7.03
CA SER A 453 -10.46 -18.89 6.91
C SER A 453 -10.10 -18.18 5.61
N ILE A 454 -8.83 -18.22 5.20
CA ILE A 454 -8.37 -17.70 3.89
C ILE A 454 -9.10 -18.39 2.73
N LEU A 455 -9.22 -19.73 2.76
CA LEU A 455 -9.95 -20.47 1.73
C LEU A 455 -11.44 -20.10 1.71
N THR A 456 -12.05 -19.92 2.87
CA THR A 456 -13.46 -19.49 2.99
C THR A 456 -13.66 -18.08 2.44
N ALA A 457 -12.76 -17.15 2.77
CA ALA A 457 -12.76 -15.80 2.27
C ALA A 457 -12.52 -15.75 0.74
N ALA A 458 -11.65 -16.61 0.21
CA ALA A 458 -11.42 -16.72 -1.23
C ALA A 458 -12.68 -17.17 -1.99
N LYS A 459 -13.41 -18.16 -1.48
CA LYS A 459 -14.68 -18.64 -2.08
C LYS A 459 -15.76 -17.56 -2.15
N SER A 460 -15.75 -16.60 -1.22
CA SER A 460 -16.66 -15.44 -1.25
C SER A 460 -16.15 -14.28 -2.12
N GLY A 461 -15.00 -14.42 -2.75
CA GLY A 461 -14.40 -13.41 -3.63
C GLY A 461 -13.94 -12.15 -2.89
N ILE A 462 -13.55 -12.28 -1.61
CA ILE A 462 -13.07 -11.14 -0.79
C ILE A 462 -11.79 -10.56 -1.38
N TYR A 463 -10.89 -11.37 -1.92
CA TYR A 463 -9.58 -10.95 -2.41
C TYR A 463 -9.57 -10.43 -3.86
N SER A 464 -10.74 -10.28 -4.50
CA SER A 464 -10.87 -9.84 -5.90
C SER A 464 -11.02 -8.32 -6.06
N GLY A 465 -10.64 -7.52 -5.06
CA GLY A 465 -10.87 -6.08 -5.05
C GLY A 465 -10.16 -5.33 -6.16
N ALA A 466 -8.92 -5.71 -6.47
CA ALA A 466 -8.14 -5.07 -7.53
C ALA A 466 -8.76 -5.32 -8.92
N TYR A 467 -9.19 -6.55 -9.19
CA TYR A 467 -9.94 -6.91 -10.40
C TYR A 467 -11.17 -6.03 -10.59
N ARG A 468 -12.04 -5.99 -9.58
CA ARG A 468 -13.29 -5.24 -9.66
C ARG A 468 -13.07 -3.74 -9.81
N ALA A 469 -12.02 -3.19 -9.18
CA ALA A 469 -11.65 -1.79 -9.35
C ALA A 469 -11.19 -1.48 -10.79
N VAL A 470 -10.39 -2.36 -11.40
CA VAL A 470 -9.97 -2.23 -12.81
C VAL A 470 -11.17 -2.38 -13.74
N GLU A 471 -12.02 -3.39 -13.53
CA GLU A 471 -13.24 -3.63 -14.30
C GLU A 471 -14.16 -2.39 -14.28
N LEU A 472 -14.32 -1.74 -13.13
CA LEU A 472 -15.07 -0.49 -13.01
C LEU A 472 -14.47 0.65 -13.84
N ALA A 473 -13.14 0.79 -13.87
CA ALA A 473 -12.49 1.83 -14.64
C ALA A 473 -12.62 1.61 -16.15
N VAL A 474 -12.52 0.36 -16.61
CA VAL A 474 -12.61 0.03 -18.03
C VAL A 474 -14.05 -0.04 -18.55
N ALA A 475 -15.03 -0.34 -17.68
CA ALA A 475 -16.45 -0.31 -18.04
C ALA A 475 -16.92 1.09 -18.47
N GLY A 476 -16.23 2.14 -18.04
CA GLY A 476 -16.47 3.52 -18.49
C GLY A 476 -16.17 3.79 -19.97
N ARG A 477 -15.56 2.84 -20.70
CA ARG A 477 -15.32 2.97 -22.15
C ARG A 477 -16.53 2.64 -23.03
N ALA A 478 -17.60 2.09 -22.47
CA ALA A 478 -18.73 1.53 -23.21
C ALA A 478 -19.74 2.57 -23.70
#